data_AF-A0A399YHF0-F1
#
_entry.id   AF-A0A399YHF0-F1
#
_cell.length_a   1.000
_cell.length_b   1.000
_cell.length_c   1.000
_cell.angle_alpha   90.00
_cell.angle_beta   90.00
_cell.angle_gamma   90.00
#
_symmetry.space_group_name_H-M   'P 1'
#
loop_
_entity.id
_entity.type
_entity.pdbx_description
1 polymer ?
#
loop_
_entity_poly.entity_id
_entity_poly.type
_entity_poly.pdbx_seq_one_letter_code
_entity_poly.pdbx_strand_id
1 'polypeptide(L)'
;MQGCFVSDEELARLVNYWRNLQADFDYTPKAPWDEPRQKAEAEEKTGDALTEDAIQVIRTTNTASISLLQRKLGIGYPRAARLMDQLEEMGIVGPDEGGGKPRAIYPPEKSKKKK
;
A
#
# COMPACT_ATOMS: atom_id res chain seq x y z
N MET A 1 -39.11 -14.15 6.06
CA MET A 1 -38.46 -15.32 5.44
C MET A 1 -37.53 -15.93 6.48
N GLN A 2 -37.81 -17.14 6.97
CA GLN A 2 -36.84 -17.88 7.78
C GLN A 2 -35.87 -18.56 6.81
N GLY A 3 -34.59 -18.17 6.85
CA GLY A 3 -33.53 -18.87 6.12
C GLY A 3 -33.20 -20.19 6.81
N CYS A 4 -32.85 -21.22 6.03
CA CYS A 4 -32.31 -22.45 6.57
C CYS A 4 -30.95 -22.17 7.20
N PHE A 5 -30.82 -22.45 8.50
CA PHE A 5 -29.52 -22.52 9.15
C PHE A 5 -28.83 -23.80 8.69
N VAL A 6 -27.66 -23.67 8.09
CA VAL A 6 -26.79 -24.79 7.72
C VAL A 6 -25.59 -24.73 8.64
N SER A 7 -25.32 -25.84 9.33
CA SER A 7 -24.17 -25.93 10.22
C SER A 7 -22.87 -26.15 9.44
N ASP A 8 -21.73 -25.77 10.01
CA ASP A 8 -20.41 -25.99 9.41
C ASP A 8 -20.14 -27.48 9.17
N GLU A 9 -20.68 -28.37 10.02
CA GLU A 9 -20.58 -29.81 9.87
C GLU A 9 -21.37 -30.35 8.66
N GLU A 10 -22.55 -29.79 8.39
CA GLU A 10 -23.34 -30.12 7.19
C GLU A 10 -22.66 -29.61 5.92
N LEU A 11 -22.12 -28.39 5.97
CA LEU A 11 -21.34 -27.82 4.88
C LEU A 11 -20.11 -28.69 4.56
N ALA A 12 -19.35 -29.08 5.57
CA ALA A 12 -18.15 -29.91 5.39
C ALA A 12 -18.49 -31.29 4.82
N ARG A 13 -19.57 -31.93 5.28
CA ARG A 13 -20.06 -33.20 4.71
C ARG A 13 -20.45 -33.07 3.25
N LEU A 14 -21.14 -31.98 2.89
CA LEU A 14 -21.53 -31.71 1.51
C LEU A 14 -20.30 -31.50 0.61
N VAL A 15 -19.35 -30.67 1.04
CA VAL A 15 -18.10 -30.41 0.31
C VAL A 15 -17.31 -31.70 0.09
N ASN A 16 -17.20 -32.54 1.11
CA ASN A 16 -16.48 -33.83 1.01
C ASN A 16 -17.19 -34.83 0.09
N TYR A 17 -18.53 -34.87 0.12
CA TYR A 17 -19.31 -35.71 -0.79
C TYR A 17 -19.03 -35.35 -2.26
N TRP A 18 -19.04 -34.04 -2.60
CA TRP A 18 -18.74 -33.57 -3.96
C TRP A 18 -17.29 -33.80 -4.36
N ARG A 19 -16.32 -33.58 -3.46
CA ARG A 19 -14.89 -33.89 -3.72
C ARG A 19 -14.67 -35.36 -4.05
N ASN A 20 -15.35 -36.26 -3.36
CA ASN A 20 -15.21 -37.70 -3.59
C ASN A 20 -15.90 -38.17 -4.89
N LEU A 21 -16.92 -37.44 -5.36
CA LEU A 21 -17.61 -37.74 -6.63
C LEU A 21 -16.80 -37.30 -7.86
N GLN A 22 -16.03 -36.21 -7.75
CA GLN A 22 -15.17 -35.69 -8.81
C GLN A 22 -13.70 -35.86 -8.41
N ALA A 23 -13.14 -37.04 -8.64
CA ALA A 23 -11.75 -37.37 -8.33
C ALA A 23 -10.71 -36.47 -9.05
N ASP A 24 -11.11 -35.76 -10.12
CA ASP A 24 -10.21 -34.97 -10.98
C ASP A 24 -10.42 -33.44 -10.88
N PHE A 25 -11.19 -32.95 -9.91
CA PHE A 25 -11.42 -31.50 -9.78
C PHE A 25 -10.34 -30.86 -8.91
N ASP A 26 -9.22 -30.46 -9.53
CA ASP A 26 -8.21 -29.60 -8.91
C ASP A 26 -8.71 -28.15 -8.85
N TYR A 27 -9.75 -27.93 -8.04
CA TYR A 27 -10.29 -26.60 -7.76
C TYR A 27 -9.71 -26.13 -6.43
N THR A 28 -8.59 -25.42 -6.52
CA THR A 28 -8.17 -24.49 -5.49
C THR A 28 -8.96 -23.19 -5.70
N PRO A 29 -10.02 -22.90 -4.91
CA PRO A 29 -10.63 -21.58 -4.96
C PRO A 29 -9.55 -20.58 -4.56
N LYS A 30 -9.04 -19.81 -5.53
CA LYS A 30 -8.36 -18.57 -5.21
C LYS A 30 -9.41 -17.68 -4.59
N ALA A 31 -9.24 -17.36 -3.32
CA ALA A 31 -10.12 -16.39 -2.73
C ALA A 31 -9.94 -15.06 -3.49
N PRO A 32 -10.99 -14.23 -3.64
CA PRO A 32 -10.86 -12.93 -4.29
C PRO A 32 -9.78 -12.02 -3.65
N TRP A 33 -9.37 -12.32 -2.41
CA TRP A 33 -8.29 -11.64 -1.68
C TRP A 33 -6.92 -12.34 -1.78
N ASP A 34 -6.84 -13.50 -2.45
CA ASP A 34 -5.60 -14.22 -2.78
C ASP A 34 -4.98 -13.74 -4.11
N GLU A 35 -5.39 -12.57 -4.61
CA GLU A 35 -4.65 -11.90 -5.68
C GLU A 35 -3.17 -11.79 -5.26
N PRO A 36 -2.23 -12.30 -6.07
CA PRO A 36 -0.82 -12.20 -5.72
C PRO A 36 -0.48 -10.71 -5.55
N ARG A 37 0.26 -10.39 -4.50
CA ARG A 37 0.85 -9.06 -4.23
C ARG A 37 1.66 -8.47 -5.41
N GLN A 38 1.80 -9.20 -6.51
CA GLN A 38 2.42 -8.80 -7.78
C GLN A 38 1.89 -7.47 -8.34
N LYS A 39 0.62 -7.11 -8.10
CA LYS A 39 0.13 -5.78 -8.52
C LYS A 39 0.77 -4.64 -7.71
N ALA A 40 1.15 -4.89 -6.46
CA ALA A 40 1.92 -3.94 -5.65
C ALA A 40 3.41 -3.90 -6.05
N GLU A 41 3.98 -5.01 -6.54
CA GLU A 41 5.38 -5.07 -7.02
C GLU A 41 5.57 -4.46 -8.42
N ALA A 42 4.58 -4.59 -9.32
CA ALA A 42 4.65 -3.96 -10.64
C ALA A 42 4.68 -2.42 -10.56
N GLU A 43 4.02 -1.89 -9.53
CA GLU A 43 4.09 -0.49 -9.16
C GLU A 43 5.50 -0.10 -8.66
N GLU A 44 6.20 -0.96 -7.93
CA GLU A 44 7.50 -0.69 -7.29
C GLU A 44 8.60 -0.24 -8.28
N LYS A 45 8.52 -0.63 -9.56
CA LYS A 45 9.47 -0.22 -10.62
C LYS A 45 9.40 1.26 -11.04
N THR A 46 8.48 2.06 -10.48
CA THR A 46 8.36 3.51 -10.73
C THR A 46 8.84 4.38 -9.56
N GLY A 47 9.58 3.81 -8.60
CA GLY A 47 10.00 4.49 -7.36
C GLY A 47 10.65 5.86 -7.58
N ASP A 48 11.55 6.00 -8.55
CA ASP A 48 12.26 7.27 -8.79
C ASP A 48 11.32 8.38 -9.28
N ALA A 49 10.38 8.08 -10.17
CA ALA A 49 9.43 9.06 -10.70
C ALA A 49 8.48 9.57 -9.62
N LEU A 50 7.97 8.69 -8.76
CA LEU A 50 7.06 9.07 -7.68
C LEU A 50 7.75 9.87 -6.57
N THR A 51 9.05 9.67 -6.39
CA THR A 51 9.81 10.42 -5.39
C THR A 51 9.93 11.88 -5.80
N GLU A 52 10.27 12.15 -7.08
CA GLU A 52 10.32 13.52 -7.59
C GLU A 52 8.94 14.22 -7.52
N ASP A 53 7.88 13.52 -7.91
CA ASP A 53 6.51 14.03 -7.80
C ASP A 53 6.13 14.37 -6.35
N ALA A 54 6.54 13.53 -5.39
CA ALA A 54 6.31 13.77 -3.97
C ALA A 54 7.04 15.02 -3.45
N ILE A 55 8.29 15.22 -3.87
CA ILE A 55 9.08 16.41 -3.55
C ILE A 55 8.36 17.67 -4.06
N GLN A 56 7.91 17.64 -5.32
CA GLN A 56 7.21 18.76 -5.92
C GLN A 56 5.91 19.07 -5.19
N VAL A 57 5.13 18.04 -4.85
CA VAL A 57 3.89 18.17 -4.09
C VAL A 57 4.14 18.80 -2.72
N ILE A 58 5.08 18.27 -1.94
CA ILE A 58 5.37 18.74 -0.57
C ILE A 58 5.87 20.18 -0.58
N ARG A 59 6.74 20.54 -1.54
CA ARG A 59 7.22 21.92 -1.70
C ARG A 59 6.12 22.89 -2.09
N THR A 60 5.18 22.45 -2.91
CA THR A 60 4.05 23.29 -3.34
C THR A 60 3.03 23.49 -2.22
N THR A 61 2.75 22.46 -1.43
CA THR A 61 1.74 22.52 -0.35
C THR A 61 2.32 22.93 1.00
N ASN A 62 3.64 23.02 1.13
CA ASN A 62 4.37 23.25 2.38
C ASN A 62 3.87 22.38 3.53
N THR A 63 3.43 21.16 3.22
CA THR A 63 2.87 20.19 4.16
C THR A 63 3.35 18.81 3.78
N ALA A 64 3.97 18.09 4.71
CA ALA A 64 4.47 16.74 4.49
C ALA A 64 3.67 15.75 5.35
N SER A 65 2.72 15.03 4.73
CA SER A 65 1.94 13.99 5.41
C SER A 65 1.57 12.85 4.47
N ILE A 66 1.43 11.65 5.03
CA ILE A 66 1.10 10.42 4.28
C ILE A 66 -0.23 10.60 3.54
N SER A 67 -1.27 11.14 4.21
CA SER A 67 -2.59 11.37 3.61
C SER A 67 -2.58 12.39 2.47
N LEU A 68 -1.64 13.33 2.47
CA LEU A 68 -1.44 14.26 1.38
C LEU A 68 -0.87 13.55 0.15
N LEU A 69 0.16 12.73 0.33
CA LEU A 69 0.77 11.94 -0.74
C LEU A 69 -0.21 10.91 -1.33
N GLN A 70 -1.00 10.23 -0.50
CA GLN A 70 -2.04 9.30 -0.96
C GLN A 70 -3.03 9.97 -1.93
N ARG A 71 -3.51 11.17 -1.59
CA ARG A 71 -4.50 11.89 -2.42
C ARG A 71 -3.88 12.52 -3.67
N LYS A 72 -2.64 13.01 -3.58
CA LYS A 72 -1.99 13.72 -4.69
C LYS A 72 -1.37 12.77 -5.71
N LEU A 73 -0.85 11.63 -5.27
CA LEU A 73 -0.19 10.64 -6.13
C LEU A 73 -1.07 9.42 -6.42
N GLY A 74 -2.26 9.33 -5.81
CA GLY A 74 -3.18 8.21 -6.02
C GLY A 74 -2.67 6.87 -5.48
N ILE A 75 -1.74 6.90 -4.51
CA ILE A 75 -1.07 5.71 -3.98
C ILE A 75 -1.70 5.23 -2.66
N GLY A 76 -1.57 3.93 -2.39
CA GLY A 76 -1.98 3.33 -1.13
C GLY A 76 -1.12 3.74 0.07
N TYR A 77 -1.64 3.54 1.29
CA TYR A 77 -0.95 3.89 2.54
C TYR A 77 0.47 3.29 2.66
N PRO A 78 0.70 1.98 2.41
CA PRO A 78 2.03 1.40 2.55
C PRO A 78 3.07 2.06 1.64
N ARG A 79 2.63 2.50 0.46
CA ARG A 79 3.49 3.15 -0.53
C ARG A 79 3.80 4.59 -0.15
N ALA A 80 2.78 5.34 0.31
CA ALA A 80 2.97 6.70 0.81
C ALA A 80 3.86 6.75 2.06
N ALA A 81 3.77 5.76 2.95
CA ALA A 81 4.64 5.64 4.11
C ALA A 81 6.12 5.47 3.70
N ARG A 82 6.41 4.51 2.82
CA ARG A 82 7.78 4.31 2.29
C ARG A 82 8.34 5.55 1.60
N LEU A 83 7.50 6.23 0.82
CA LEU A 83 7.89 7.47 0.14
C LEU A 83 8.25 8.56 1.15
N MET A 84 7.50 8.63 2.26
CA MET A 84 7.77 9.55 3.36
C MET A 84 9.12 9.25 4.04
N ASP A 85 9.41 7.97 4.26
CA ASP A 85 10.68 7.53 4.86
C ASP A 85 11.87 7.81 3.92
N GLN A 86 11.70 7.62 2.60
CA GLN A 86 12.71 8.00 1.61
C GLN A 86 12.99 9.50 1.59
N LEU A 87 11.94 10.32 1.70
CA LEU A 87 12.09 11.79 1.77
C LEU A 87 12.76 12.26 3.06
N GLU A 88 12.60 11.50 4.15
CA GLU A 88 13.32 11.70 5.41
C GLU A 88 14.82 11.34 5.25
N GLU A 89 15.12 10.20 4.64
CA GLU A 89 16.50 9.78 4.34
C GLU A 89 17.23 10.78 3.42
N MET A 90 16.50 11.38 2.47
CA MET A 90 17.01 12.43 1.60
C MET A 90 17.16 13.80 2.29
N GLY A 91 16.73 13.94 3.55
CA GLY A 91 16.79 15.20 4.29
C GLY A 91 15.86 16.28 3.76
N ILE A 92 14.78 15.90 3.08
CA ILE A 92 13.74 16.82 2.57
C ILE A 92 12.67 17.04 3.65
N VAL A 93 12.41 16.01 4.44
CA VAL A 93 11.42 16.00 5.49
C VAL A 93 12.05 15.61 6.83
N GLY A 94 11.60 16.22 7.92
CA GLY A 94 12.03 15.93 9.28
C GLY A 94 11.48 14.60 9.83
N PRO A 95 11.97 14.19 11.00
CA PRO A 95 11.56 12.95 11.65
C PRO A 95 10.07 12.94 11.99
N ASP A 96 9.50 11.75 12.16
CA ASP A 96 8.12 11.59 12.58
C ASP A 96 7.94 12.04 14.05
N GLU A 97 7.20 13.14 14.26
CA GLU A 97 6.85 13.62 15.60
C GLU A 97 5.65 12.89 16.20
N GLY A 98 5.03 11.96 15.46
CA GLY A 98 3.87 11.19 15.89
C GLY A 98 2.57 12.01 15.99
N GLY A 99 1.46 11.32 16.22
CA GLY A 99 0.16 11.94 16.45
C GLY A 99 -0.52 12.54 15.20
N GLY A 100 -0.12 12.11 13.99
CA GLY A 100 -0.73 12.56 12.74
C GLY A 100 -0.41 14.00 12.34
N LYS A 101 0.57 14.63 13.02
CA LYS A 101 1.05 15.96 12.67
C LYS A 101 1.84 15.92 11.36
N PRO A 102 1.75 16.97 10.52
CA PRO A 102 2.60 17.09 9.35
C PRO A 102 4.07 17.22 9.78
N ARG A 103 4.97 16.52 9.07
CA ARG A 103 6.41 16.56 9.33
C ARG A 103 7.00 17.89 8.85
N ALA A 104 8.09 18.33 9.49
CA ALA A 104 8.80 19.55 9.12
C ALA A 104 9.42 19.41 7.71
N ILE A 105 9.44 20.47 6.91
CA ILE A 105 10.04 20.45 5.57
C ILE A 105 11.33 21.26 5.60
N TYR A 106 12.42 20.66 5.12
CA TYR A 106 13.69 21.35 5.01
C TYR A 106 13.81 22.09 3.67
N PRO A 107 14.35 23.33 3.68
CA PRO A 107 14.62 24.04 2.44
C PRO A 107 15.67 23.28 1.61
N PRO A 108 15.63 23.36 0.27
CA PRO A 108 16.63 22.70 -0.57
C PRO A 108 18.02 23.20 -0.18
N GLU A 109 18.93 22.27 0.16
CA GLU A 109 20.33 22.62 0.42
C GLU A 109 20.86 23.38 -0.80
N LYS A 110 21.28 24.64 -0.58
CA LYS A 110 22.10 25.35 -1.56
C LYS A 110 23.37 24.53 -1.72
N SER A 111 23.52 23.90 -2.88
CA SER A 111 24.73 23.19 -3.31
C SER A 111 25.97 23.93 -2.83
N LYS A 112 26.69 23.34 -1.88
CA LYS A 112 28.04 23.80 -1.54
C LYS A 112 28.87 23.64 -2.80
N LYS A 113 29.08 24.72 -3.55
CA LYS A 113 30.17 24.83 -4.53
C LYS A 113 31.46 24.54 -3.77
N LYS A 114 31.96 23.31 -3.85
CA LYS A 114 33.35 23.01 -3.51
C LYS A 114 34.19 23.64 -4.63
N LYS A 115 34.95 24.66 -4.22
CA LYS A 115 36.05 25.27 -4.96
C LYS A 115 37.08 24.23 -5.35
#